data_AF-A0A486S988-F1
#
_entry.id   AF-A0A486S988-F1
#
_cell.length_a   1.000
_cell.length_b   1.000
_cell.length_c   1.000
_cell.angle_alpha   90.00
_cell.angle_beta   90.00
_cell.angle_gamma   90.00
#
_symmetry.space_group_name_H-M   'P 1'
#
loop_
_entity.id
_entity.type
_entity.pdbx_description
1 polymer ?
#
loop_
_entity_poly.entity_id
_entity_poly.type
_entity_poly.pdbx_seq_one_letter_code
_entity_poly.pdbx_strand_id
1 'polypeptide(L)'
;MSNNLLHVMKKEALSRNPLKQEILLKTSSFDKIFVFEGVDDYPVYDEWMKRNPIYINAGHLVAKGKKQIIELYEHAIQHDDQEILTSCYFFVDHDFDIFEHNSDNIVTLSCYSIENYIINSYSTKSYLKDEFKMDITRSDLLERIKKDFESDFHSFQRLAKELCKPLFVNHNANDKAKFYDKISSVINIEYKNITIKENAKLIGYEVNEDSENVKALISMFDNLPYERAIKGKYVFEFIKNWLSSLKLHLSTNKDLKITKDPLMLERRRLACATPIPQEMLRFA
;
A
#
# COMPACT_ATOMS: atom_id res chain seq x y z
N MET A 1 4.23 42.60 -0.74
CA MET A 1 4.57 41.16 -0.72
C MET A 1 4.55 40.55 -2.14
N SER A 2 5.38 41.00 -3.09
CA SER A 2 5.33 40.44 -4.47
C SER A 2 6.70 40.17 -5.11
N ASN A 3 7.75 40.94 -4.79
CA ASN A 3 9.04 40.77 -5.48
C ASN A 3 9.87 39.58 -4.99
N ASN A 4 9.72 39.16 -3.73
CA ASN A 4 10.52 38.05 -3.19
C ASN A 4 10.00 36.69 -3.70
N LEU A 5 8.67 36.49 -3.67
CA LEU A 5 8.03 35.29 -4.25
C LEU A 5 8.34 35.17 -5.75
N LEU A 6 8.28 36.27 -6.50
CA LEU A 6 8.57 36.26 -7.93
C LEU A 6 10.05 36.00 -8.24
N HIS A 7 10.96 36.39 -7.35
CA HIS A 7 12.39 36.11 -7.46
C HIS A 7 12.72 34.65 -7.08
N VAL A 8 12.06 34.10 -6.05
CA VAL A 8 12.13 32.68 -5.70
C VAL A 8 11.57 31.83 -6.83
N MET A 9 10.38 32.15 -7.35
CA MET A 9 9.76 31.47 -8.51
C MET A 9 10.63 31.51 -9.77
N LYS A 10 11.34 32.61 -10.06
CA LYS A 10 12.26 32.67 -11.21
C LYS A 10 13.53 31.85 -11.02
N LYS A 11 14.04 31.77 -9.78
CA LYS A 11 15.20 30.93 -9.43
C LYS A 11 14.83 29.44 -9.41
N GLU A 12 13.58 29.12 -9.05
CA GLU A 12 12.98 27.79 -8.96
C GLU A 12 12.38 27.29 -10.28
N ALA A 13 12.02 28.17 -11.23
CA ALA A 13 11.68 27.78 -12.60
C ALA A 13 12.86 27.11 -13.32
N LEU A 14 14.08 27.30 -12.81
CA LEU A 14 15.29 26.58 -13.21
C LEU A 14 15.45 25.23 -12.48
N SER A 15 14.77 25.03 -11.35
CA SER A 15 14.64 23.74 -10.69
C SER A 15 13.65 22.89 -11.50
N ARG A 16 14.16 21.80 -12.09
CA ARG A 16 13.37 20.92 -12.98
C ARG A 16 12.34 20.05 -12.24
N ASN A 17 12.08 20.31 -10.95
CA ASN A 17 11.21 19.46 -10.13
C ASN A 17 9.82 20.12 -9.94
N PRO A 18 8.79 19.67 -10.68
CA PRO A 18 7.45 20.27 -10.61
C PRO A 18 6.80 20.12 -9.22
N LEU A 19 7.15 19.08 -8.44
CA LEU A 19 6.61 18.90 -7.10
C LEU A 19 7.12 19.98 -6.13
N LYS A 20 8.38 20.39 -6.28
CA LYS A 20 8.94 21.49 -5.48
C LYS A 20 8.19 22.78 -5.71
N GLN A 21 7.94 23.12 -6.97
CA GLN A 21 7.19 24.33 -7.33
C GLN A 21 5.77 24.31 -6.76
N GLU A 22 5.09 23.16 -6.82
CA GLU A 22 3.77 23.00 -6.19
C GLU A 22 3.83 23.20 -4.67
N ILE A 23 4.81 22.64 -3.98
CA ILE A 23 5.01 22.82 -2.55
C ILE A 23 5.20 24.31 -2.21
N LEU A 24 6.14 25.00 -2.87
CA LEU A 24 6.44 26.41 -2.60
C LEU A 24 5.26 27.36 -2.87
N LEU A 25 4.37 27.00 -3.78
CA LEU A 25 3.13 27.76 -4.02
C LEU A 25 2.09 27.55 -2.90
N LYS A 26 2.22 26.49 -2.11
CA LYS A 26 1.29 26.13 -1.02
C LYS A 26 1.83 26.49 0.35
N THR A 27 3.14 26.65 0.53
CA THR A 27 3.77 27.07 1.81
C THR A 27 3.29 28.45 2.28
N SER A 28 2.78 29.31 1.39
CA SER A 28 2.14 30.58 1.79
C SER A 28 0.77 30.42 2.47
N SER A 29 0.15 29.24 2.37
CA SER A 29 -1.20 28.97 2.85
C SER A 29 -1.25 27.84 3.89
N PHE A 30 -0.22 27.01 3.94
CA PHE A 30 -0.12 25.88 4.85
C PHE A 30 1.28 25.80 5.45
N ASP A 31 1.35 25.76 6.78
CA ASP A 31 2.63 25.62 7.50
C ASP A 31 3.23 24.21 7.35
N LYS A 32 2.37 23.22 7.12
CA LYS A 32 2.74 21.82 6.91
C LYS A 32 2.07 21.27 5.66
N ILE A 33 2.81 20.44 4.92
CA ILE A 33 2.34 19.77 3.69
C ILE A 33 2.68 18.28 3.79
N PHE A 34 1.66 17.43 3.64
CA PHE A 34 1.82 15.98 3.59
C PHE A 34 1.84 15.53 2.14
N VAL A 35 2.91 14.87 1.72
CA VAL A 35 3.13 14.46 0.33
C VAL A 35 3.03 12.95 0.24
N PHE A 36 2.03 12.48 -0.51
CA PHE A 36 1.75 11.07 -0.72
C PHE A 36 2.18 10.61 -2.11
N GLU A 37 2.57 9.35 -2.23
CA GLU A 37 3.04 8.77 -3.49
C GLU A 37 1.98 8.79 -4.60
N GLY A 38 0.77 8.33 -4.32
CA GLY A 38 -0.31 8.16 -5.30
C GLY A 38 -1.68 8.63 -4.81
N VAL A 39 -2.57 8.85 -5.77
CA VAL A 39 -3.94 9.36 -5.52
C VAL A 39 -4.80 8.33 -4.78
N ASP A 40 -4.50 7.06 -4.98
CA ASP A 40 -5.18 5.93 -4.36
C ASP A 40 -4.80 5.76 -2.88
N ASP A 41 -3.66 6.31 -2.47
CA ASP A 41 -3.11 6.14 -1.13
C ASP A 41 -3.61 7.19 -0.16
N TYR A 42 -3.78 8.43 -0.65
CA TYR A 42 -4.26 9.56 0.13
C TYR A 42 -5.51 9.23 0.98
N PRO A 43 -6.58 8.60 0.43
CA PRO A 43 -7.77 8.28 1.21
C PRO A 43 -7.54 7.35 2.40
N VAL A 44 -6.49 6.53 2.38
CA VAL A 44 -6.09 5.63 3.49
C VAL A 44 -5.32 6.41 4.54
N TYR A 45 -4.34 7.21 4.11
CA TYR A 45 -3.56 8.07 5.00
C TYR A 45 -4.43 9.12 5.72
N ASP A 46 -5.37 9.73 4.99
CA ASP A 46 -6.39 10.64 5.54
C ASP A 46 -7.19 9.96 6.65
N GLU A 47 -7.66 8.72 6.42
CA GLU A 47 -8.41 7.98 7.44
C GLU A 47 -7.60 7.70 8.70
N TRP A 48 -6.29 7.41 8.57
CA TRP A 48 -5.40 7.18 9.70
C TRP A 48 -5.01 8.45 10.45
N MET A 49 -4.83 9.58 9.75
CA MET A 49 -4.26 10.81 10.33
C MET A 49 -5.31 11.89 10.64
N LYS A 50 -6.57 11.75 10.23
CA LYS A 50 -7.63 12.76 10.40
C LYS A 50 -7.93 13.21 11.83
N ARG A 51 -7.36 12.56 12.86
CA ARG A 51 -7.51 12.95 14.27
C ARG A 51 -6.32 13.77 14.79
N ASN A 52 -5.24 13.83 14.03
CA ASN A 52 -4.03 14.55 14.40
C ASN A 52 -4.19 16.07 14.18
N PRO A 53 -3.99 16.92 15.22
CA PRO A 53 -4.17 18.36 15.10
C PRO A 53 -3.26 19.04 14.07
N ILE A 54 -2.06 18.51 13.84
CA ILE A 54 -1.13 19.04 12.83
C ILE A 54 -1.67 18.71 11.44
N TYR A 55 -2.08 17.46 11.22
CA TYR A 55 -2.59 16.99 9.93
C TYR A 55 -3.87 17.74 9.50
N ILE A 56 -4.82 17.95 10.42
CA ILE A 56 -6.11 18.61 10.12
C ILE A 56 -5.94 20.03 9.56
N ASN A 57 -4.87 20.72 9.96
CA ASN A 57 -4.57 22.09 9.51
C ASN A 57 -3.53 22.13 8.38
N ALA A 58 -3.01 20.97 7.96
CA ALA A 58 -2.00 20.87 6.92
C ALA A 58 -2.63 20.81 5.51
N GLY A 59 -1.82 21.17 4.52
CA GLY A 59 -2.12 20.86 3.12
C GLY A 59 -1.70 19.42 2.79
N HIS A 60 -2.24 18.86 1.71
CA HIS A 60 -1.69 17.64 1.12
C HIS A 60 -1.40 17.83 -0.36
N LEU A 61 -0.42 17.06 -0.85
CA LEU A 61 -0.11 16.91 -2.27
C LEU A 61 0.05 15.43 -2.59
N VAL A 62 -0.24 15.09 -3.83
CA VAL A 62 -0.02 13.75 -4.38
C VAL A 62 1.06 13.86 -5.44
N ALA A 63 2.15 13.16 -5.25
CA ALA A 63 3.25 13.08 -6.21
C ALA A 63 2.88 12.22 -7.42
N LYS A 64 3.80 12.13 -8.38
CA LYS A 64 3.70 11.23 -9.54
C LYS A 64 4.60 10.01 -9.36
N GLY A 65 4.51 9.39 -8.18
CA GLY A 65 5.27 8.19 -7.81
C GLY A 65 6.48 8.44 -6.91
N LYS A 66 6.94 7.35 -6.29
CA LYS A 66 8.04 7.31 -5.31
C LYS A 66 9.30 8.06 -5.73
N LYS A 67 9.74 7.87 -6.99
CA LYS A 67 10.97 8.50 -7.51
C LYS A 67 10.97 10.02 -7.37
N GLN A 68 9.84 10.68 -7.65
CA GLN A 68 9.74 12.14 -7.56
C GLN A 68 9.88 12.64 -6.12
N ILE A 69 9.33 11.90 -5.16
CA ILE A 69 9.41 12.19 -3.73
C ILE A 69 10.86 12.06 -3.25
N ILE A 70 11.50 10.92 -3.54
CA ILE A 70 12.88 10.64 -3.12
C ILE A 70 13.83 11.67 -3.70
N GLU A 71 13.78 11.92 -5.02
CA GLU A 71 14.67 12.88 -5.67
C GLU A 71 14.51 14.29 -5.09
N LEU A 72 13.28 14.70 -4.76
CA LEU A 72 13.04 15.99 -4.11
C LEU A 72 13.63 16.02 -2.70
N TYR A 73 13.36 14.98 -1.91
CA TYR A 73 13.82 14.89 -0.53
C TYR A 73 15.35 14.84 -0.44
N GLU A 74 16.00 14.01 -1.25
CA GLU A 74 17.46 13.93 -1.32
C GLU A 74 18.07 15.26 -1.78
N HIS A 75 17.48 15.92 -2.79
CA HIS A 75 17.93 17.23 -3.22
C HIS A 75 17.81 18.27 -2.10
N ALA A 76 16.71 18.25 -1.34
CA ALA A 76 16.49 19.14 -0.21
C ALA A 76 17.54 18.93 0.90
N ILE A 77 17.87 17.68 1.22
CA ILE A 77 18.94 17.35 2.18
C ILE A 77 20.30 17.83 1.66
N GLN A 78 20.64 17.54 0.41
CA GLN A 78 21.93 17.92 -0.18
C GLN A 78 22.19 19.42 -0.19
N HIS A 79 21.14 20.23 -0.31
CA HIS A 79 21.23 21.69 -0.42
C HIS A 79 20.75 22.43 0.83
N ASP A 80 20.50 21.72 1.94
CA ASP A 80 19.97 22.28 3.17
C ASP A 80 18.72 23.15 2.94
N ASP A 81 17.79 22.64 2.13
CA ASP A 81 16.57 23.35 1.74
C ASP A 81 15.56 23.35 2.90
N GLN A 82 15.77 24.27 3.83
CA GLN A 82 14.97 24.41 5.04
C GLN A 82 13.47 24.66 4.76
N GLU A 83 13.12 25.24 3.61
CA GLU A 83 11.71 25.44 3.27
C GLU A 83 11.00 24.10 3.07
N ILE A 84 11.64 23.15 2.38
CA ILE A 84 11.11 21.80 2.21
C ILE A 84 11.26 20.98 3.49
N LEU A 85 12.45 20.96 4.09
CA LEU A 85 12.76 20.11 5.24
C LEU A 85 11.95 20.47 6.49
N THR A 86 11.52 21.71 6.64
CA THR A 86 10.71 22.10 7.80
C THR A 86 9.20 22.03 7.53
N SER A 87 8.74 22.17 6.29
CA SER A 87 7.31 22.22 5.97
C SER A 87 6.72 20.88 5.51
N CYS A 88 7.53 19.94 5.04
CA CYS A 88 7.03 18.72 4.40
C CYS A 88 7.19 17.45 5.22
N TYR A 89 6.20 16.56 5.09
CA TYR A 89 6.28 15.15 5.45
C TYR A 89 5.96 14.30 4.22
N PHE A 90 6.84 13.35 3.89
CA PHE A 90 6.77 12.50 2.71
C PHE A 90 6.44 11.05 3.11
N PHE A 91 5.59 10.40 2.32
CA PHE A 91 5.17 9.01 2.55
C PHE A 91 5.35 8.21 1.27
N VAL A 92 6.13 7.14 1.34
CA VAL A 92 6.46 6.27 0.20
C VAL A 92 6.23 4.80 0.54
N ASP A 93 5.78 4.04 -0.44
CA ASP A 93 5.73 2.59 -0.33
C ASP A 93 7.16 2.00 -0.30
N HIS A 94 7.33 0.82 0.28
CA HIS A 94 8.63 0.14 0.27
C HIS A 94 8.87 -0.59 -1.06
N ASP A 95 7.81 -1.01 -1.74
CA ASP A 95 7.88 -1.80 -2.98
C ASP A 95 8.81 -3.01 -2.83
N PHE A 96 9.68 -3.30 -3.80
CA PHE A 96 10.71 -4.35 -3.68
C PHE A 96 12.10 -3.80 -3.39
N ASP A 97 12.21 -2.52 -3.04
CA ASP A 97 13.50 -1.90 -2.76
C ASP A 97 14.17 -2.52 -1.52
N ILE A 98 15.48 -2.65 -1.52
CA ILE A 98 16.21 -3.30 -0.41
C ILE A 98 16.53 -2.35 0.75
N PHE A 99 16.17 -1.08 0.62
CA PHE A 99 16.49 -0.03 1.58
C PHE A 99 15.30 0.90 1.81
N GLU A 100 15.29 1.48 3.00
CA GLU A 100 14.31 2.47 3.43
C GLU A 100 14.91 3.88 3.35
N HIS A 101 14.05 4.88 3.14
CA HIS A 101 14.45 6.30 3.15
C HIS A 101 14.15 7.00 4.48
N ASN A 102 13.80 6.25 5.53
CA ASN A 102 13.24 6.76 6.77
C ASN A 102 14.06 7.89 7.41
N SER A 103 13.37 8.99 7.75
CA SER A 103 13.91 10.13 8.49
C SER A 103 12.83 10.86 9.28
N ASP A 104 13.15 12.03 9.84
CA ASP A 104 12.17 12.91 10.48
C ASP A 104 11.07 13.38 9.50
N ASN A 105 11.40 13.52 8.23
CA ASN A 105 10.52 14.11 7.22
C ASN A 105 10.04 13.14 6.15
N ILE A 106 10.60 11.94 6.03
CA ILE A 106 10.13 10.92 5.10
C ILE A 106 9.90 9.59 5.83
N VAL A 107 8.80 8.94 5.50
CA VAL A 107 8.46 7.59 5.98
C VAL A 107 8.37 6.65 4.81
N THR A 108 9.14 5.56 4.89
CA THR A 108 8.96 4.36 4.08
C THR A 108 8.17 3.36 4.92
N LEU A 109 7.09 2.81 4.35
CA LEU A 109 6.29 1.79 5.03
C LEU A 109 7.13 0.55 5.37
N SER A 110 6.83 -0.12 6.49
CA SER A 110 7.50 -1.38 6.84
C SER A 110 6.98 -2.60 6.04
N CYS A 111 5.88 -2.41 5.30
CA CYS A 111 5.30 -3.37 4.38
C CYS A 111 5.51 -2.95 2.90
N TYR A 112 5.12 -3.81 1.95
CA TYR A 112 5.28 -3.52 0.52
C TYR A 112 4.56 -2.21 0.12
N SER A 113 3.26 -2.12 0.43
CA SER A 113 2.44 -0.92 0.23
C SER A 113 1.26 -0.89 1.21
N ILE A 114 0.49 0.20 1.24
CA ILE A 114 -0.66 0.38 2.13
C ILE A 114 -1.68 -0.78 2.13
N GLU A 115 -1.86 -1.49 1.01
CA GLU A 115 -2.80 -2.61 0.93
C GLU A 115 -2.42 -3.77 1.85
N ASN A 116 -1.12 -3.95 2.09
CA ASN A 116 -0.60 -4.97 2.98
C ASN A 116 -0.94 -4.69 4.45
N TYR A 117 -1.25 -3.45 4.82
CA TYR A 117 -1.76 -3.11 6.15
C TYR A 117 -3.27 -3.22 6.24
N ILE A 118 -4.01 -2.63 5.30
CA ILE A 118 -5.46 -2.49 5.41
C ILE A 118 -6.23 -3.79 5.22
N ILE A 119 -5.59 -4.86 4.75
CA ILE A 119 -6.22 -6.16 4.53
C ILE A 119 -5.81 -7.10 5.67
N ASN A 120 -6.70 -7.19 6.65
CA ASN A 120 -6.49 -7.98 7.86
C ASN A 120 -7.85 -8.44 8.42
N SER A 121 -7.82 -9.18 9.53
CA SER A 121 -9.04 -9.73 10.13
C SER A 121 -9.95 -8.65 10.72
N TYR A 122 -9.43 -7.50 11.17
CA TYR A 122 -10.22 -6.39 11.70
C TYR A 122 -11.02 -5.69 10.61
N SER A 123 -10.36 -5.29 9.51
CA SER A 123 -10.99 -4.63 8.38
C SER A 123 -12.00 -5.53 7.69
N THR A 124 -11.68 -6.81 7.51
CA THR A 124 -12.59 -7.81 6.93
C THR A 124 -13.82 -8.02 7.82
N LYS A 125 -13.63 -8.19 9.14
CA LYS A 125 -14.75 -8.32 10.08
C LYS A 125 -15.65 -7.08 10.07
N SER A 126 -15.06 -5.88 10.04
CA SER A 126 -15.83 -4.63 9.93
C SER A 126 -16.61 -4.58 8.63
N TYR A 127 -15.98 -4.93 7.51
CA TYR A 127 -16.63 -4.95 6.20
C TYR A 127 -17.84 -5.90 6.17
N LEU A 128 -17.70 -7.10 6.73
CA LEU A 128 -18.80 -8.09 6.82
C LEU A 128 -19.97 -7.57 7.66
N LYS A 129 -19.71 -6.90 8.79
CA LYS A 129 -20.78 -6.29 9.59
C LYS A 129 -21.61 -5.30 8.78
N ASP A 130 -20.94 -4.40 8.08
CA ASP A 130 -21.61 -3.27 7.43
C ASP A 130 -22.20 -3.64 6.08
N GLU A 131 -21.45 -4.37 5.25
CA GLU A 131 -21.78 -4.58 3.84
C GLU A 131 -22.51 -5.93 3.63
N PHE A 132 -22.24 -6.92 4.49
CA PHE A 132 -22.95 -8.20 4.49
C PHE A 132 -24.09 -8.23 5.52
N LYS A 133 -24.30 -7.13 6.26
CA LYS A 133 -25.36 -6.99 7.28
C LYS A 133 -25.30 -8.10 8.33
N MET A 134 -24.09 -8.45 8.75
CA MET A 134 -23.85 -9.41 9.83
C MET A 134 -23.87 -8.70 11.17
N ASP A 135 -25.08 -8.48 11.70
CA ASP A 135 -25.29 -7.91 13.03
C ASP A 135 -25.05 -8.93 14.16
N ILE A 136 -25.35 -8.52 15.40
CA ILE A 136 -25.15 -9.34 16.60
C ILE A 136 -25.92 -10.67 16.57
N THR A 137 -27.05 -10.75 15.86
CA THR A 137 -27.84 -11.99 15.76
C THR A 137 -27.12 -13.06 14.93
N ARG A 138 -26.08 -12.67 14.19
CA ARG A 138 -25.26 -13.52 13.32
C ARG A 138 -23.82 -13.65 13.81
N SER A 139 -23.55 -13.37 15.08
CA SER A 139 -22.20 -13.42 15.67
C SER A 139 -21.47 -14.73 15.37
N ASP A 140 -22.15 -15.87 15.51
CA ASP A 140 -21.52 -17.19 15.31
C ASP A 140 -21.11 -17.42 13.86
N LEU A 141 -21.93 -16.93 12.91
CA LEU A 141 -21.59 -16.99 11.50
C LEU A 141 -20.42 -16.05 11.18
N LEU A 142 -20.44 -14.84 11.72
CA LEU A 142 -19.36 -13.86 11.54
C LEU A 142 -18.02 -14.39 12.08
N GLU A 143 -18.00 -15.01 13.27
CA GLU A 143 -16.78 -15.58 13.83
C GLU A 143 -16.28 -16.80 13.05
N ARG A 144 -17.18 -17.63 12.50
CA ARG A 144 -16.78 -18.72 11.59
C ARG A 144 -16.14 -18.18 10.32
N ILE A 145 -16.79 -17.22 9.65
CA ILE A 145 -16.27 -16.61 8.42
C ILE A 145 -14.94 -15.88 8.67
N LYS A 146 -14.77 -15.24 9.83
CA LYS A 146 -13.49 -14.64 10.24
C LYS A 146 -12.37 -15.67 10.31
N LYS A 147 -12.63 -16.84 10.92
CA LYS A 147 -11.64 -17.94 10.98
C LYS A 147 -11.31 -18.49 9.60
N ASP A 148 -12.34 -18.64 8.77
CA ASP A 148 -12.16 -19.08 7.38
C ASP A 148 -11.33 -18.05 6.58
N PHE A 149 -11.58 -16.75 6.75
CA PHE A 149 -10.76 -15.69 6.18
C PHE A 149 -9.30 -15.79 6.62
N GLU A 150 -9.03 -15.93 7.93
CA GLU A 150 -7.67 -16.03 8.45
C GLU A 150 -6.92 -17.23 7.86
N SER A 151 -7.60 -18.38 7.73
CA SER A 151 -7.06 -19.59 7.11
C SER A 151 -6.78 -19.42 5.60
N ASP A 152 -7.75 -18.87 4.87
CA ASP A 152 -7.63 -18.65 3.42
C ASP A 152 -6.57 -17.58 3.11
N PHE A 153 -6.53 -16.52 3.90
CA PHE A 153 -5.56 -15.45 3.72
C PHE A 153 -4.14 -15.94 4.02
N HIS A 154 -3.94 -16.74 5.06
CA HIS A 154 -2.65 -17.36 5.32
C HIS A 154 -2.22 -18.29 4.18
N SER A 155 -3.15 -19.08 3.63
CA SER A 155 -2.90 -19.94 2.47
C SER A 155 -2.50 -19.11 1.23
N PHE A 156 -3.19 -18.00 1.00
CA PHE A 156 -2.87 -17.05 -0.07
C PHE A 156 -1.49 -16.44 0.14
N GLN A 157 -1.18 -15.95 1.35
CA GLN A 157 0.09 -15.31 1.67
C GLN A 157 1.26 -16.24 1.40
N ARG A 158 1.16 -17.51 1.79
CA ARG A 158 2.18 -18.53 1.51
C ARG A 158 2.42 -18.71 0.01
N LEU A 159 1.36 -18.87 -0.78
CA LEU A 159 1.47 -19.04 -2.23
C LEU A 159 1.99 -17.76 -2.92
N ALA A 160 1.43 -16.60 -2.55
CA ALA A 160 1.77 -15.32 -3.15
C ALA A 160 3.22 -14.90 -2.83
N LYS A 161 3.73 -15.21 -1.62
CA LYS A 161 5.13 -14.97 -1.26
C LYS A 161 6.07 -15.74 -2.18
N GLU A 162 5.83 -17.02 -2.40
CA GLU A 162 6.65 -17.82 -3.33
C GLU A 162 6.58 -17.30 -4.78
N LEU A 163 5.40 -16.86 -5.23
CA LEU A 163 5.24 -16.26 -6.56
C LEU A 163 5.89 -14.89 -6.70
N CYS A 164 6.03 -14.14 -5.60
CA CYS A 164 6.69 -12.83 -5.58
C CYS A 164 8.22 -12.94 -5.52
N LYS A 165 8.77 -14.08 -5.09
CA LYS A 165 10.21 -14.28 -4.91
C LYS A 165 11.01 -14.05 -6.20
N PRO A 166 10.68 -14.65 -7.36
CA PRO A 166 11.38 -14.34 -8.60
C PRO A 166 11.21 -12.88 -9.04
N LEU A 167 10.05 -12.27 -8.75
CA LEU A 167 9.79 -10.87 -9.10
C LEU A 167 10.72 -9.92 -8.32
N PHE A 168 10.88 -10.18 -7.02
CA PHE A 168 11.79 -9.43 -6.15
C PHE A 168 13.24 -9.55 -6.60
N VAL A 169 13.69 -10.79 -6.88
CA VAL A 169 15.07 -11.05 -7.31
C VAL A 169 15.34 -10.40 -8.67
N ASN A 170 14.46 -10.58 -9.65
CA ASN A 170 14.61 -9.97 -10.97
C ASN A 170 14.62 -8.45 -10.86
N HIS A 171 13.77 -7.85 -10.02
CA HIS A 171 13.71 -6.41 -9.82
C HIS A 171 15.03 -5.85 -9.30
N ASN A 172 15.59 -6.46 -8.25
CA ASN A 172 16.81 -5.97 -7.60
C ASN A 172 18.10 -6.35 -8.32
N ALA A 173 18.07 -7.37 -9.18
CA ALA A 173 19.24 -7.78 -9.97
C ALA A 173 19.32 -7.07 -11.33
N ASN A 174 18.18 -6.68 -11.93
CA ASN A 174 18.11 -6.11 -13.29
C ASN A 174 17.53 -4.69 -13.34
N ASP A 175 17.22 -4.08 -12.19
CA ASP A 175 16.45 -2.83 -12.06
C ASP A 175 15.07 -2.87 -12.75
N LYS A 176 14.58 -4.07 -13.05
CA LYS A 176 13.32 -4.30 -13.77
C LYS A 176 12.82 -5.71 -13.53
N ALA A 177 11.51 -5.85 -13.31
CA ALA A 177 10.83 -7.13 -13.27
C ALA A 177 9.55 -7.10 -14.10
N LYS A 178 9.21 -8.25 -14.69
CA LYS A 178 7.83 -8.50 -15.13
C LYS A 178 7.00 -8.84 -13.91
N PHE A 179 5.74 -8.42 -13.91
CA PHE A 179 4.78 -8.74 -12.86
C PHE A 179 3.59 -9.47 -13.48
N TYR A 180 2.88 -10.25 -12.67
CA TYR A 180 1.55 -10.71 -13.04
C TYR A 180 0.61 -9.51 -13.12
N ASP A 181 -0.14 -9.38 -14.22
CA ASP A 181 -1.19 -8.37 -14.36
C ASP A 181 -2.27 -8.53 -13.27
N LYS A 182 -2.59 -9.79 -12.97
CA LYS A 182 -3.54 -10.23 -11.94
C LYS A 182 -3.03 -11.48 -11.26
N ILE A 183 -2.98 -11.50 -9.93
CA ILE A 183 -2.56 -12.69 -9.19
C ILE A 183 -3.60 -13.82 -9.35
N SER A 184 -4.87 -13.47 -9.59
CA SER A 184 -5.92 -14.46 -9.88
C SER A 184 -5.75 -15.19 -11.22
N SER A 185 -4.81 -14.77 -12.07
CA SER A 185 -4.43 -15.55 -13.27
C SER A 185 -3.63 -16.81 -12.91
N VAL A 186 -3.04 -16.84 -11.71
CA VAL A 186 -2.15 -17.91 -11.22
C VAL A 186 -2.76 -18.64 -10.02
N ILE A 187 -3.34 -17.90 -9.08
CA ILE A 187 -3.98 -18.44 -7.88
C ILE A 187 -5.49 -18.49 -8.08
N ASN A 188 -6.13 -19.60 -7.73
CA ASN A 188 -7.56 -19.66 -7.49
C ASN A 188 -7.88 -18.98 -6.16
N ILE A 189 -8.68 -17.90 -6.20
CA ILE A 189 -9.02 -17.11 -5.01
C ILE A 189 -10.53 -17.21 -4.79
N GLU A 190 -10.93 -18.27 -4.10
CA GLU A 190 -12.30 -18.55 -3.75
C GLU A 190 -12.40 -18.88 -2.25
N TYR A 191 -13.56 -18.63 -1.66
CA TYR A 191 -13.83 -18.94 -0.26
C TYR A 191 -13.61 -20.44 -0.01
N LYS A 192 -12.69 -20.76 0.92
CA LYS A 192 -12.21 -22.12 1.25
C LYS A 192 -11.47 -22.86 0.14
N ASN A 193 -11.06 -22.17 -0.93
CA ASN A 193 -10.36 -22.79 -2.05
C ASN A 193 -9.27 -21.85 -2.58
N ILE A 194 -8.14 -21.86 -1.87
CA ILE A 194 -6.93 -21.09 -2.22
C ILE A 194 -5.84 -22.04 -2.71
N THR A 195 -5.67 -22.11 -4.04
CA THR A 195 -4.81 -23.10 -4.70
C THR A 195 -4.12 -22.51 -5.93
N ILE A 196 -3.01 -23.11 -6.38
CA ILE A 196 -2.40 -22.77 -7.68
C ILE A 196 -3.25 -23.40 -8.79
N LYS A 197 -3.52 -22.63 -9.85
CA LYS A 197 -4.22 -23.15 -11.03
C LYS A 197 -3.32 -24.12 -11.80
N GLU A 198 -3.90 -25.22 -12.27
CA GLU A 198 -3.15 -26.29 -12.97
C GLU A 198 -2.33 -25.78 -14.17
N ASN A 199 -2.87 -24.84 -14.94
CA ASN A 199 -2.23 -24.27 -16.14
C ASN A 199 -1.66 -22.86 -15.91
N ALA A 200 -1.30 -22.53 -14.67
CA ALA A 200 -0.76 -21.23 -14.35
C ALA A 200 0.60 -20.99 -15.03
N LYS A 201 0.73 -19.85 -15.72
CA LYS A 201 2.02 -19.41 -16.27
C LYS A 201 2.80 -18.72 -15.16
N LEU A 202 3.85 -19.37 -14.65
CA LEU A 202 4.68 -18.83 -13.57
C LEU A 202 5.82 -17.98 -14.14
N ILE A 203 6.16 -16.89 -13.46
CA ILE A 203 7.34 -16.07 -13.77
C ILE A 203 8.50 -16.67 -12.97
N GLY A 204 9.53 -17.14 -13.67
CA GLY A 204 10.76 -17.65 -13.07
C GLY A 204 11.83 -16.57 -12.90
N TYR A 205 13.01 -16.98 -12.45
CA TYR A 205 14.19 -16.12 -12.41
C TYR A 205 14.67 -15.82 -13.84
N GLU A 206 14.94 -14.54 -14.11
CA GLU A 206 15.51 -14.05 -15.38
C GLU A 206 17.02 -13.82 -15.25
N VAL A 207 17.63 -14.32 -14.16
CA VAL A 207 19.03 -14.11 -13.77
C VAL A 207 19.69 -15.43 -13.39
N ASN A 208 21.03 -15.45 -13.32
CA ASN A 208 21.77 -16.63 -12.90
C ASN A 208 21.63 -16.84 -11.37
N GLU A 209 20.80 -17.81 -10.99
CA GLU A 209 20.53 -18.22 -9.61
C GLU A 209 21.79 -18.67 -8.85
N ASP A 210 22.84 -19.12 -9.56
CA ASP A 210 24.06 -19.57 -8.93
C ASP A 210 25.00 -18.44 -8.49
N SER A 211 24.76 -17.22 -8.94
CA SER A 211 25.56 -16.07 -8.55
C SER A 211 25.39 -15.73 -7.07
N GLU A 212 26.47 -15.35 -6.39
CA GLU A 212 26.46 -15.02 -4.96
C GLU A 212 25.48 -13.88 -4.64
N ASN A 213 25.41 -12.87 -5.50
CA ASN A 213 24.47 -11.76 -5.37
C ASN A 213 23.00 -12.23 -5.40
N VAL A 214 22.64 -13.11 -6.33
CA VAL A 214 21.27 -13.64 -6.42
C VAL A 214 20.94 -14.52 -5.23
N LYS A 215 21.89 -15.36 -4.79
CA LYS A 215 21.73 -16.16 -3.56
C LYS A 215 21.47 -15.28 -2.32
N ALA A 216 22.17 -14.14 -2.22
CA ALA A 216 21.94 -13.17 -1.15
C ALA A 216 20.54 -12.54 -1.23
N LEU A 217 20.08 -12.16 -2.44
CA LEU A 217 18.72 -11.62 -2.64
C LEU A 217 17.63 -12.65 -2.28
N ILE A 218 17.79 -13.91 -2.69
CA ILE A 218 16.87 -15.00 -2.34
C ILE A 218 16.82 -15.17 -0.81
N SER A 219 17.99 -15.26 -0.17
CA SER A 219 18.08 -15.42 1.29
C SER A 219 17.45 -14.25 2.04
N MET A 220 17.65 -13.01 1.58
CA MET A 220 16.98 -11.85 2.14
C MET A 220 15.45 -11.96 1.99
N PHE A 221 14.96 -12.30 0.79
CA PHE A 221 13.52 -12.42 0.54
C PHE A 221 12.85 -13.50 1.40
N ASP A 222 13.50 -14.65 1.58
CA ASP A 222 12.99 -15.75 2.40
C ASP A 222 12.70 -15.30 3.84
N ASN A 223 13.52 -14.39 4.36
CA ASN A 223 13.38 -13.83 5.71
C ASN A 223 12.36 -12.68 5.81
N LEU A 224 11.84 -12.15 4.70
CA LEU A 224 10.86 -11.06 4.74
C LEU A 224 9.50 -11.55 5.30
N PRO A 225 8.81 -10.75 6.13
CA PRO A 225 7.43 -11.04 6.52
C PRO A 225 6.50 -10.94 5.30
N TYR A 226 5.31 -11.53 5.38
CA TYR A 226 4.36 -11.59 4.25
C TYR A 226 3.96 -10.18 3.77
N GLU A 227 3.76 -9.26 4.71
CA GLU A 227 3.38 -7.88 4.48
C GLU A 227 4.42 -7.15 3.64
N ARG A 228 5.70 -7.51 3.79
CA ARG A 228 6.83 -6.92 3.05
C ARG A 228 7.12 -7.66 1.75
N ALA A 229 6.85 -8.96 1.69
CA ALA A 229 7.22 -9.83 0.58
C ALA A 229 6.20 -9.86 -0.58
N ILE A 230 4.93 -9.52 -0.31
CA ILE A 230 3.84 -9.67 -1.27
C ILE A 230 3.45 -8.31 -1.83
N LYS A 231 3.37 -8.21 -3.16
CA LYS A 231 2.90 -6.98 -3.82
C LYS A 231 1.47 -6.62 -3.40
N GLY A 232 1.25 -5.39 -2.93
CA GLY A 232 -0.04 -4.98 -2.35
C GLY A 232 -1.25 -5.07 -3.28
N LYS A 233 -1.07 -4.81 -4.58
CA LYS A 233 -2.12 -5.05 -5.59
C LYS A 233 -2.63 -6.49 -5.59
N TYR A 234 -1.78 -7.47 -5.29
CA TYR A 234 -2.17 -8.88 -5.20
C TYR A 234 -2.98 -9.15 -3.94
N VAL A 235 -2.59 -8.54 -2.82
CA VAL A 235 -3.35 -8.61 -1.56
C VAL A 235 -4.73 -7.98 -1.74
N PHE A 236 -4.82 -6.83 -2.41
CA PHE A 236 -6.09 -6.16 -2.69
C PHE A 236 -6.98 -6.94 -3.65
N GLU A 237 -6.40 -7.56 -4.66
CA GLU A 237 -7.13 -8.49 -5.52
C GLU A 237 -7.66 -9.70 -4.73
N PHE A 238 -6.88 -10.23 -3.78
CA PHE A 238 -7.30 -11.33 -2.92
C PHE A 238 -8.59 -11.00 -2.17
N ILE A 239 -8.64 -9.88 -1.43
CA ILE A 239 -9.82 -9.56 -0.62
C ILE A 239 -11.07 -9.34 -1.48
N LYS A 240 -10.92 -8.72 -2.66
CA LYS A 240 -12.03 -8.49 -3.59
C LYS A 240 -12.62 -9.80 -4.12
N ASN A 241 -11.76 -10.71 -4.58
CA ASN A 241 -12.18 -12.00 -5.13
C ASN A 241 -12.72 -12.92 -4.03
N TRP A 242 -12.07 -12.95 -2.87
CA TRP A 242 -12.51 -13.74 -1.72
C TRP A 242 -13.89 -13.31 -1.22
N LEU A 243 -14.12 -12.00 -1.03
CA LEU A 243 -15.43 -11.47 -0.64
C LEU A 243 -16.50 -11.73 -1.70
N SER A 244 -16.16 -11.64 -2.99
CA SER A 244 -17.08 -11.95 -4.09
C SER A 244 -17.50 -13.42 -4.07
N SER A 245 -16.53 -14.33 -3.89
CA SER A 245 -16.78 -15.76 -3.73
C SER A 245 -17.61 -16.07 -2.48
N LEU A 246 -17.30 -15.44 -1.34
CA LEU A 246 -18.08 -15.55 -0.11
C LEU A 246 -19.53 -15.08 -0.33
N LYS A 247 -19.74 -13.96 -1.02
CA LYS A 247 -21.08 -13.45 -1.35
C LYS A 247 -21.88 -14.50 -2.13
N LEU A 248 -21.28 -15.13 -3.14
CA LEU A 248 -21.93 -16.20 -3.89
C LEU A 248 -22.26 -17.40 -2.99
N HIS A 249 -21.32 -17.83 -2.16
CA HIS A 249 -21.54 -18.92 -1.20
C HIS A 249 -22.72 -18.63 -0.26
N LEU A 250 -22.78 -17.42 0.30
CA LEU A 250 -23.85 -17.01 1.23
C LEU A 250 -25.18 -16.71 0.54
N SER A 251 -25.19 -16.30 -0.72
CA SER A 251 -26.41 -15.97 -1.46
C SER A 251 -27.35 -17.17 -1.68
N THR A 252 -26.84 -18.40 -1.50
CA THR A 252 -27.67 -19.61 -1.40
C THR A 252 -28.63 -19.58 -0.20
N ASN A 253 -28.30 -18.78 0.82
CA ASN A 253 -29.13 -18.53 1.99
C ASN A 253 -30.02 -17.30 1.74
N LYS A 254 -31.33 -17.52 1.59
CA LYS A 254 -32.32 -16.48 1.23
C LYS A 254 -32.40 -15.32 2.24
N ASP A 255 -31.91 -15.51 3.46
CA ASP A 255 -32.01 -14.52 4.54
C ASP A 255 -30.87 -13.48 4.55
N LEU A 256 -29.87 -13.62 3.66
CA LEU A 256 -28.72 -12.72 3.55
C LEU A 256 -28.78 -11.89 2.26
N LYS A 257 -29.40 -10.71 2.32
CA LYS A 257 -29.44 -9.76 1.21
C LYS A 257 -28.16 -8.91 1.16
N ILE A 258 -27.16 -9.38 0.41
CA ILE A 258 -25.89 -8.67 0.20
C ILE A 258 -26.01 -7.78 -1.04
N THR A 259 -26.18 -6.47 -0.86
CA THR A 259 -26.45 -5.54 -1.96
C THR A 259 -25.20 -4.98 -2.63
N LYS A 260 -24.11 -4.79 -1.87
CA LYS A 260 -22.89 -4.20 -2.43
C LYS A 260 -22.09 -5.23 -3.21
N ASP A 261 -21.46 -4.80 -4.29
CA ASP A 261 -20.52 -5.61 -5.05
C ASP A 261 -19.12 -5.49 -4.41
N PRO A 262 -18.54 -6.57 -3.86
CA PRO A 262 -17.17 -6.54 -3.32
C PRO A 262 -16.10 -6.13 -4.35
N LEU A 263 -16.39 -6.22 -5.65
CA LEU A 263 -15.48 -5.72 -6.69
C LEU A 263 -15.41 -4.19 -6.74
N MET A 264 -16.33 -3.49 -6.08
CA MET A 264 -16.31 -2.02 -5.91
C MET A 264 -15.75 -1.61 -4.53
N LEU A 265 -15.01 -2.51 -3.86
CA LEU A 265 -14.34 -2.21 -2.59
C LEU A 265 -13.33 -1.08 -2.75
N GLU A 266 -13.41 -0.10 -1.86
CA GLU A 266 -12.49 1.03 -1.76
C GLU A 266 -11.53 0.85 -0.59
N ARG A 267 -10.26 1.25 -0.76
CA ARG A 267 -9.22 1.13 0.28
C ARG A 267 -9.57 1.87 1.56
N ARG A 268 -10.12 3.09 1.44
CA ARG A 268 -10.58 3.90 2.59
C ARG A 268 -11.52 3.12 3.51
N ARG A 269 -12.46 2.35 2.95
CA ARG A 269 -13.39 1.56 3.76
C ARG A 269 -12.68 0.55 4.64
N LEU A 270 -11.62 -0.08 4.14
CA LEU A 270 -10.81 -1.02 4.94
C LEU A 270 -9.95 -0.30 5.98
N ALA A 271 -9.42 0.88 5.63
CA ALA A 271 -8.60 1.70 6.52
C ALA A 271 -9.33 2.09 7.81
N CYS A 272 -10.63 2.41 7.74
CA CYS A 272 -11.45 2.83 8.90
C CYS A 272 -11.45 1.83 10.08
N ALA A 273 -11.17 0.56 9.82
CA ALA A 273 -11.18 -0.51 10.82
C ALA A 273 -9.83 -1.21 10.96
N THR A 274 -8.79 -0.66 10.34
CA THR A 274 -7.43 -1.16 10.43
C THR A 274 -6.69 -0.43 11.54
N PRO A 275 -5.97 -1.14 12.44
CA PRO A 275 -5.05 -0.49 13.36
C PRO A 275 -4.03 0.38 12.62
N ILE A 276 -3.77 1.59 13.11
CA ILE A 276 -2.82 2.50 12.49
C ILE A 276 -1.41 1.88 12.58
N PRO A 277 -0.64 1.82 11.47
CA PRO A 277 0.72 1.29 11.48
C PRO A 277 1.64 2.05 12.44
N GLN A 278 2.64 1.37 12.99
CA GLN A 278 3.48 1.93 14.05
C GLN A 278 4.27 3.16 13.57
N GLU A 279 4.79 3.12 12.34
CA GLU A 279 5.52 4.21 11.68
C GLU A 279 4.63 5.44 11.41
N MET A 280 3.31 5.26 11.42
CA MET A 280 2.32 6.33 11.21
C MET A 280 1.82 6.96 12.52
N LEU A 281 2.09 6.33 13.68
CA LEU A 281 1.54 6.79 14.97
C LEU A 281 1.93 8.22 15.34
N ARG A 282 3.10 8.70 14.91
CA ARG A 282 3.53 10.09 15.15
C ARG A 282 2.66 11.13 14.43
N PHE A 283 1.87 10.69 13.45
CA PHE A 283 0.98 11.51 12.63
C PHE A 283 -0.51 11.20 12.84
N ALA A 284 -0.83 10.28 13.77
CA ALA A 284 -2.20 9.85 14.08
C ALA A 284 -2.87 10.71 15.16
#